data_AF-A0A431PJU6-F1
#
_entry.id   AF-A0A431PJU6-F1
#
_cell.length_a   1.000
_cell.length_b   1.000
_cell.length_c   1.000
_cell.angle_alpha   90.00
_cell.angle_beta   90.00
_cell.angle_gamma   90.00
#
_symmetry.space_group_name_H-M   'P 1'
#
loop_
_entity.id
_entity.type
_entity.pdbx_description
1 polymer ?
#
loop_
_entity_poly.entity_id
_entity_poly.type
_entity_poly.pdbx_seq_one_letter_code
_entity_poly.pdbx_strand_id
1 'polypeptide(L)'
;MFFNTKTAGLRPALAAALVAGALGLAAPAQAAKLGPYFPIPNGFNLTGVARDSLLNIQASWLKNGLDNLEKARKEAEAAHDEAKVKDLDKQIEDAKAEIAIASDTTPGPTQKERKDKLLTNVNQWINELDRMATEQMKIAIMSDGGVAMTAEKLNHQYSTFADDLQKAKRDASIENWGK
;
A
#
# COMPACT_ATOMS: atom_id res chain seq x y z
N MET A 1 23.97 44.97 60.25
CA MET A 1 24.52 45.31 58.92
C MET A 1 25.16 44.06 58.33
N PHE A 2 25.03 43.91 57.03
CA PHE A 2 24.89 42.64 56.31
C PHE A 2 26.18 41.82 56.14
N PHE A 3 26.00 40.50 56.07
CA PHE A 3 27.02 39.48 55.82
C PHE A 3 27.55 39.52 54.38
N ASN A 4 28.84 39.19 54.28
CA ASN A 4 29.63 38.94 53.08
C ASN A 4 29.50 37.46 52.68
N THR A 5 29.33 37.14 51.38
CA THR A 5 30.09 36.13 50.59
C THR A 5 29.38 35.72 49.29
N LYS A 6 30.15 35.70 48.19
CA LYS A 6 29.80 35.13 46.88
C LYS A 6 29.92 33.60 46.92
N THR A 7 28.96 32.89 46.33
CA THR A 7 29.19 31.59 45.66
C THR A 7 28.18 31.38 44.54
N ALA A 8 28.68 30.82 43.43
CA ALA A 8 27.97 30.50 42.21
C ALA A 8 26.95 29.37 42.43
N GLY A 9 25.71 29.54 41.94
CA GLY A 9 24.77 28.44 41.70
C GLY A 9 24.83 28.08 40.21
N LEU A 10 25.50 27.00 39.79
CA LEU A 10 25.04 25.61 39.78
C LEU A 10 23.65 25.42 39.17
N ARG A 11 23.68 24.96 37.91
CA ARG A 11 22.61 24.28 37.20
C ARG A 11 22.06 23.12 38.05
N PRO A 12 20.75 22.98 38.22
CA PRO A 12 20.13 21.69 38.46
C PRO A 12 19.59 21.16 37.14
N ALA A 13 20.25 20.12 36.63
CA ALA A 13 19.57 19.12 35.81
C ALA A 13 18.51 18.45 36.68
N LEU A 14 17.25 18.50 36.27
CA LEU A 14 16.25 17.55 36.73
C LEU A 14 15.67 16.87 35.49
N ALA A 15 16.14 15.64 35.28
CA ALA A 15 15.46 14.68 34.43
C ALA A 15 14.09 14.39 35.05
N ALA A 16 13.03 14.68 34.31
CA ALA A 16 11.73 14.08 34.54
C ALA A 16 11.43 13.22 33.30
N ALA A 17 11.71 11.93 33.44
CA ALA A 17 11.17 10.91 32.56
C ALA A 17 9.64 10.96 32.67
N LEU A 18 8.99 11.54 31.67
CA LEU A 18 7.60 11.27 31.37
C LEU A 18 7.58 10.24 30.25
N VAL A 19 7.50 8.99 30.70
CA VAL A 19 6.95 7.86 29.97
C VAL A 19 5.52 8.24 29.55
N ALA A 20 5.38 8.86 28.38
CA ALA A 20 4.20 8.70 27.55
C ALA A 20 4.54 7.55 26.60
N GLY A 21 4.21 6.30 26.94
CA GLY A 21 2.82 5.93 27.10
C GLY A 21 2.21 5.84 25.70
N ALA A 22 2.63 4.80 24.99
CA ALA A 22 1.93 4.10 23.91
C ALA A 22 0.43 4.46 23.75
N LEU A 23 0.16 5.61 23.14
CA LEU A 23 -0.94 5.76 22.21
C LEU A 23 -0.28 5.90 20.85
N GLY A 24 0.06 4.74 20.28
CA GLY A 24 0.44 4.62 18.89
C GLY A 24 -0.71 5.14 18.03
N LEU A 25 -0.75 6.44 17.81
CA LEU A 25 -1.15 6.97 16.52
C LEU A 25 0.01 6.66 15.57
N ALA A 26 0.20 5.37 15.27
CA ALA A 26 0.83 5.00 14.02
C ALA A 26 0.05 5.78 12.97
N ALA A 27 0.73 6.68 12.25
CA ALA A 27 0.12 7.32 11.10
C ALA A 27 -0.52 6.19 10.28
N PRO A 28 -1.81 6.31 9.88
CA PRO A 28 -2.53 5.21 9.26
C PRO A 28 -1.68 4.70 8.10
N ALA A 29 -1.22 3.44 8.20
CA ALA A 29 -0.23 2.86 7.29
C ALA A 29 -0.61 3.19 5.85
N GLN A 30 0.25 3.89 5.10
CA GLN A 30 -0.14 4.33 3.77
C GLN A 30 -0.35 3.10 2.88
N ALA A 31 -1.44 3.12 2.10
CA ALA A 31 -1.67 2.06 1.12
C ALA A 31 -0.47 1.98 0.17
N ALA A 32 0.06 0.78 -0.03
CA ALA A 32 1.16 0.53 -0.94
C ALA A 32 0.82 1.16 -2.28
N LYS A 33 1.74 2.00 -2.77
CA LYS A 33 1.52 2.74 -4.01
C LYS A 33 1.94 1.86 -5.18
N LEU A 34 1.10 1.80 -6.21
CA LEU A 34 1.49 1.18 -7.47
C LEU A 34 2.83 1.76 -7.99
N GLY A 35 3.71 0.87 -8.41
CA GLY A 35 5.08 1.23 -8.82
C GLY A 35 5.93 0.01 -9.15
N PRO A 36 7.26 0.18 -9.28
CA PRO A 36 8.17 -0.89 -9.70
C PRO A 36 8.14 -2.13 -8.80
N TYR A 37 7.92 -1.92 -7.50
CA TYR A 37 7.89 -3.01 -6.51
C TYR A 37 6.49 -3.59 -6.34
N PHE A 38 5.46 -2.76 -6.52
CA PHE A 38 4.06 -3.13 -6.47
C PHE A 38 3.41 -2.94 -7.86
N PRO A 39 3.68 -3.82 -8.84
CA PRO A 39 3.03 -3.76 -10.15
C PRO A 39 1.54 -4.12 -10.03
N ILE A 40 0.72 -3.83 -11.05
CA ILE A 40 -0.66 -4.35 -11.06
C ILE A 40 -0.64 -5.88 -10.95
N PRO A 41 -1.53 -6.49 -10.13
CA PRO A 41 -1.72 -7.94 -10.12
C PRO A 41 -1.90 -8.53 -11.53
N ASN A 42 -1.25 -9.66 -11.82
CA ASN A 42 -1.26 -10.31 -13.15
C ASN A 42 -2.61 -11.00 -13.52
N GLY A 43 -3.72 -10.50 -12.99
CA GLY A 43 -5.06 -11.03 -13.18
C GLY A 43 -5.88 -10.92 -11.90
N PHE A 44 -7.20 -10.82 -12.09
CA PHE A 44 -8.15 -10.68 -10.99
C PHE A 44 -9.08 -11.89 -11.00
N ASN A 45 -8.69 -12.92 -10.25
CA ASN A 45 -9.53 -14.12 -10.11
C ASN A 45 -10.63 -13.86 -9.07
N LEU A 46 -11.75 -13.31 -9.52
CA LEU A 46 -12.90 -12.94 -8.70
C LEU A 46 -13.92 -14.08 -8.54
N THR A 47 -13.45 -15.32 -8.43
CA THR A 47 -14.33 -16.47 -8.21
C THR A 47 -14.78 -16.56 -6.76
N GLY A 48 -16.10 -16.64 -6.53
CA GLY A 48 -16.68 -16.84 -5.20
C GLY A 48 -17.13 -15.54 -4.53
N VAL A 49 -16.93 -15.44 -3.22
CA VAL A 49 -17.28 -14.23 -2.45
C VAL A 49 -16.29 -13.11 -2.79
N ALA A 50 -16.79 -12.03 -3.37
CA ALA A 50 -15.96 -10.92 -3.86
C ALA A 50 -14.98 -10.40 -2.82
N ARG A 51 -15.41 -10.24 -1.55
CA ARG A 51 -14.53 -9.83 -0.45
C ARG A 51 -13.33 -10.75 -0.29
N ASP A 52 -13.55 -12.04 -0.25
CA ASP A 52 -12.49 -13.00 0.06
C ASP A 52 -11.52 -13.11 -1.12
N SER A 53 -12.03 -13.06 -2.36
CA SER A 53 -11.19 -13.01 -3.57
C SER A 53 -10.32 -11.75 -3.60
N LEU A 54 -10.90 -10.57 -3.33
CA LEU A 54 -10.17 -9.30 -3.32
C LEU A 54 -9.11 -9.24 -2.21
N LEU A 55 -9.42 -9.76 -1.02
CA LEU A 55 -8.47 -9.88 0.08
C LEU A 55 -7.31 -10.82 -0.27
N ASN A 56 -7.59 -11.94 -0.93
CA ASN A 56 -6.56 -12.88 -1.39
C ASN A 56 -5.64 -12.25 -2.45
N ILE A 57 -6.22 -11.49 -3.38
CA ILE A 57 -5.46 -10.73 -4.38
C ILE A 57 -4.58 -9.68 -3.68
N GLN A 58 -5.13 -8.89 -2.75
CA GLN A 58 -4.37 -7.91 -1.98
C GLN A 58 -3.22 -8.56 -1.20
N ALA A 59 -3.48 -9.66 -0.51
CA ALA A 59 -2.46 -10.35 0.28
C ALA A 59 -1.31 -10.88 -0.60
N SER A 60 -1.64 -11.48 -1.74
CA SER A 60 -0.64 -11.96 -2.70
C SER A 60 0.18 -10.81 -3.29
N TRP A 61 -0.50 -9.71 -3.64
CA TRP A 61 0.14 -8.52 -4.19
C TRP A 61 1.08 -7.85 -3.19
N LEU A 62 0.64 -7.65 -1.94
CA LEU A 62 1.47 -7.08 -0.89
C LEU A 62 2.67 -7.96 -0.57
N LYS A 63 2.48 -9.28 -0.50
CA LYS A 63 3.58 -10.23 -0.27
C LYS A 63 4.63 -10.17 -1.37
N ASN A 64 4.20 -10.20 -2.64
CA ASN A 64 5.11 -10.12 -3.77
C ASN A 64 5.86 -8.78 -3.80
N GLY A 65 5.17 -7.68 -3.47
CA GLY A 65 5.81 -6.37 -3.41
C GLY A 65 6.79 -6.22 -2.26
N LEU A 66 6.51 -6.83 -1.11
CA LEU A 66 7.46 -6.93 0.00
C LEU A 66 8.71 -7.72 -0.42
N ASP A 67 8.55 -8.87 -1.07
CA ASP A 67 9.68 -9.68 -1.55
C ASP A 67 10.54 -8.88 -2.56
N ASN A 68 9.91 -8.09 -3.44
CA ASN A 68 10.60 -7.21 -4.38
C ASN A 68 11.36 -6.09 -3.68
N LEU A 69 10.75 -5.46 -2.67
CA LEU A 69 11.40 -4.41 -1.87
C LEU A 69 12.60 -4.97 -1.09
N GLU A 70 12.46 -6.13 -0.46
CA GLU A 70 13.56 -6.77 0.27
C GLU A 70 14.72 -7.14 -0.64
N LYS A 71 14.42 -7.60 -1.87
CA LYS A 71 15.45 -7.85 -2.88
C LYS A 71 16.15 -6.56 -3.29
N ALA A 72 15.39 -5.51 -3.60
CA ALA A 72 15.93 -4.21 -3.98
C ALA A 72 16.77 -3.58 -2.86
N ARG A 73 16.37 -3.79 -1.60
CA ARG A 73 17.12 -3.34 -0.42
C ARG A 73 18.47 -4.04 -0.34
N LYS A 74 18.50 -5.37 -0.50
CA LYS A 74 19.76 -6.15 -0.51
C LYS A 74 20.69 -5.71 -1.64
N GLU A 75 20.15 -5.43 -2.82
CA GLU A 75 20.93 -4.91 -3.96
C GLU A 75 21.47 -3.50 -3.69
N ALA A 76 20.67 -2.62 -3.09
CA ALA A 76 21.10 -1.27 -2.71
C ALA A 76 22.17 -1.29 -1.60
N GLU A 77 22.02 -2.19 -0.63
CA GLU A 77 23.00 -2.42 0.44
C GLU A 77 24.33 -2.93 -0.12
N ALA A 78 24.30 -3.90 -1.05
CA ALA A 78 25.49 -4.38 -1.75
C ALA A 78 26.15 -3.29 -2.62
N ALA A 79 25.37 -2.33 -3.11
CA ALA A 79 25.86 -1.17 -3.85
C ALA A 79 26.30 0.00 -2.95
N HIS A 80 26.22 -0.14 -1.61
CA HIS A 80 26.50 0.91 -0.64
C HIS A 80 25.69 2.22 -0.83
N ASP A 81 24.48 2.12 -1.38
CA ASP A 81 23.58 3.26 -1.55
C ASP A 81 22.69 3.45 -0.31
N GLU A 82 23.26 4.04 0.75
CA GLU A 82 22.58 4.22 2.05
C GLU A 82 21.30 5.04 1.97
N ALA A 83 21.22 6.01 1.03
CA ALA A 83 20.03 6.82 0.85
C ALA A 83 18.87 5.96 0.32
N LYS A 84 19.16 5.10 -0.66
CA LYS A 84 18.19 4.16 -1.22
C LYS A 84 17.79 3.08 -0.22
N VAL A 85 18.73 2.56 0.60
CA VAL A 85 18.42 1.60 1.65
C VAL A 85 17.41 2.19 2.66
N LYS A 86 17.62 3.42 3.12
CA LYS A 86 16.70 4.08 4.06
C LYS A 86 15.30 4.31 3.47
N ASP A 87 15.22 4.69 2.20
CA ASP A 87 13.93 4.84 1.51
C ASP A 87 13.20 3.50 1.37
N LEU A 88 13.93 2.44 0.99
CA LEU A 88 13.39 1.09 0.88
C LEU A 88 12.97 0.51 2.23
N ASP A 89 13.73 0.76 3.30
CA ASP A 89 13.38 0.35 4.67
C ASP A 89 12.03 0.96 5.09
N LYS A 90 11.80 2.23 4.77
CA LYS A 90 10.52 2.88 5.05
C LYS A 90 9.38 2.22 4.27
N GLN A 91 9.57 1.95 2.97
CA GLN A 91 8.56 1.29 2.15
C GLN A 91 8.27 -0.14 2.62
N ILE A 92 9.28 -0.87 3.10
CA ILE A 92 9.15 -2.20 3.69
C ILE A 92 8.31 -2.15 4.97
N GLU A 93 8.58 -1.19 5.85
CA GLU A 93 7.81 -1.03 7.09
C GLU A 93 6.35 -0.64 6.81
N ASP A 94 6.11 0.28 5.87
CA ASP A 94 4.76 0.64 5.44
C ASP A 94 4.01 -0.57 4.85
N ALA A 95 4.67 -1.38 4.01
CA ALA A 95 4.10 -2.58 3.42
C ALA A 95 3.79 -3.66 4.48
N LYS A 96 4.68 -3.87 5.46
CA LYS A 96 4.45 -4.79 6.58
C LYS A 96 3.27 -4.35 7.44
N ALA A 97 3.17 -3.06 7.73
CA ALA A 97 2.05 -2.50 8.48
C ALA A 97 0.73 -2.71 7.74
N GLU A 98 0.71 -2.53 6.41
CA GLU A 98 -0.48 -2.82 5.62
C GLU A 98 -0.82 -4.31 5.60
N ILE A 99 0.16 -5.20 5.46
CA ILE A 99 -0.07 -6.65 5.55
C ILE A 99 -0.66 -7.03 6.91
N ALA A 100 -0.19 -6.42 8.00
CA ALA A 100 -0.73 -6.66 9.33
C ALA A 100 -2.22 -6.28 9.41
N ILE A 101 -2.60 -5.12 8.85
CA ILE A 101 -4.02 -4.71 8.75
C ILE A 101 -4.80 -5.67 7.83
N ALA A 102 -4.26 -6.02 6.66
CA ALA A 102 -4.92 -6.86 5.67
C ALA A 102 -5.11 -8.32 6.14
N SER A 103 -4.29 -8.79 7.06
CA SER A 103 -4.37 -10.12 7.66
C SER A 103 -5.12 -10.16 9.00
N ASP A 104 -5.45 -8.99 9.57
CA ASP A 104 -6.23 -8.93 10.80
C ASP A 104 -7.65 -9.46 10.59
N THR A 105 -7.96 -10.57 11.27
CA THR A 105 -9.28 -11.22 11.25
C THR A 105 -10.12 -10.89 12.47
N THR A 106 -9.59 -10.07 13.38
CA THR A 106 -10.25 -9.73 14.64
C THR A 106 -11.56 -8.99 14.37
N PRO A 107 -12.68 -9.43 14.96
CA PRO A 107 -13.94 -8.69 14.88
C PRO A 107 -13.82 -7.34 15.59
N GLY A 108 -14.35 -6.27 14.98
CA GLY A 108 -14.42 -4.95 15.61
C GLY A 108 -13.89 -3.81 14.75
N PRO A 109 -13.38 -2.72 15.35
CA PRO A 109 -13.11 -1.46 14.66
C PRO A 109 -12.05 -1.57 13.56
N THR A 110 -11.17 -2.57 13.61
CA THR A 110 -10.13 -2.82 12.60
C THR A 110 -10.70 -3.33 11.27
N GLN A 111 -11.92 -3.87 11.25
CA GLN A 111 -12.56 -4.33 10.01
C GLN A 111 -12.88 -3.19 9.05
N LYS A 112 -13.27 -2.02 9.59
CA LYS A 112 -13.52 -0.83 8.78
C LYS A 112 -12.23 -0.32 8.15
N GLU A 113 -11.16 -0.23 8.94
CA GLU A 113 -9.84 0.16 8.44
C GLU A 113 -9.33 -0.81 7.37
N ARG A 114 -9.48 -2.11 7.61
CA ARG A 114 -9.11 -3.14 6.65
C ARG A 114 -9.89 -3.03 5.34
N LYS A 115 -11.19 -2.77 5.41
CA LYS A 115 -12.03 -2.48 4.25
C LYS A 115 -11.57 -1.22 3.52
N ASP A 116 -11.33 -0.13 4.24
CA ASP A 116 -10.91 1.14 3.65
C ASP A 116 -9.55 1.01 2.92
N LYS A 117 -8.61 0.23 3.49
CA LYS A 117 -7.34 -0.10 2.82
C LYS A 117 -7.54 -0.95 1.57
N LEU A 118 -8.33 -2.02 1.67
CA LEU A 118 -8.66 -2.85 0.51
C LEU A 118 -9.25 -2.00 -0.61
N LEU A 119 -10.25 -1.18 -0.30
CA LEU A 119 -10.91 -0.31 -1.28
C LEU A 119 -9.98 0.74 -1.87
N THR A 120 -9.05 1.26 -1.08
CA THR A 120 -8.01 2.18 -1.57
C THR A 120 -7.16 1.49 -2.63
N ASN A 121 -6.69 0.27 -2.37
CA ASN A 121 -5.88 -0.49 -3.34
C ASN A 121 -6.66 -0.87 -4.58
N VAL A 122 -7.89 -1.36 -4.41
CA VAL A 122 -8.76 -1.71 -5.53
C VAL A 122 -9.01 -0.49 -6.42
N ASN A 123 -9.22 0.70 -5.86
CA ASN A 123 -9.34 1.93 -6.65
C ASN A 123 -8.04 2.29 -7.38
N GLN A 124 -6.88 2.09 -6.76
CA GLN A 124 -5.59 2.30 -7.45
C GLN A 124 -5.45 1.34 -8.65
N TRP A 125 -5.81 0.06 -8.47
CA TRP A 125 -5.76 -0.93 -9.54
C TRP A 125 -6.70 -0.57 -10.69
N ILE A 126 -7.95 -0.19 -10.39
CA ILE A 126 -8.94 0.24 -11.39
C ILE A 126 -8.41 1.43 -12.19
N ASN A 127 -7.94 2.48 -11.52
CA ASN A 127 -7.45 3.68 -12.20
C ASN A 127 -6.28 3.40 -13.14
N GLU A 128 -5.36 2.53 -12.73
CA GLU A 128 -4.21 2.18 -13.56
C GLU A 128 -4.60 1.21 -14.69
N LEU A 129 -5.56 0.30 -14.48
CA LEU A 129 -6.14 -0.51 -15.55
C LEU A 129 -6.84 0.36 -16.61
N ASP A 130 -7.61 1.36 -16.19
CA ASP A 130 -8.27 2.31 -17.11
C ASP A 130 -7.25 3.13 -17.90
N ARG A 131 -6.17 3.56 -17.24
CA ARG A 131 -5.04 4.24 -17.89
C ARG A 131 -4.39 3.34 -18.94
N MET A 132 -4.07 2.10 -18.59
CA MET A 132 -3.48 1.13 -19.53
C MET A 132 -4.42 0.81 -20.68
N ALA A 133 -5.72 0.62 -20.42
CA ALA A 133 -6.72 0.42 -21.45
C ALA A 133 -6.72 1.60 -22.43
N THR A 134 -6.70 2.83 -21.93
CA THR A 134 -6.65 4.04 -22.75
C THR A 134 -5.38 4.10 -23.61
N GLU A 135 -4.21 3.79 -23.04
CA GLU A 135 -2.96 3.75 -23.81
C GLU A 135 -2.98 2.68 -24.90
N GLN A 136 -3.53 1.49 -24.61
CA GLN A 136 -3.67 0.44 -25.62
C GLN A 136 -4.67 0.84 -26.72
N MET A 137 -5.75 1.53 -26.38
CA MET A 137 -6.68 2.07 -27.40
C MET A 137 -5.97 3.10 -28.29
N LYS A 138 -5.14 3.96 -27.71
CA LYS A 138 -4.34 4.92 -28.46
C LYS A 138 -3.38 4.22 -29.42
N ILE A 139 -2.70 3.15 -28.96
CA ILE A 139 -1.82 2.33 -29.81
C ILE A 139 -2.64 1.66 -30.93
N ALA A 140 -3.82 1.14 -30.63
CA ALA A 140 -4.70 0.52 -31.63
C ALA A 140 -5.12 1.50 -32.74
N ILE A 141 -5.40 2.75 -32.38
CA ILE A 141 -5.76 3.81 -33.34
C ILE A 141 -4.56 4.29 -34.15
N MET A 142 -3.36 4.35 -33.53
CA MET A 142 -2.15 4.91 -34.13
C MET A 142 -1.29 3.89 -34.90
N SER A 143 -1.60 2.60 -34.78
CA SER A 143 -0.82 1.51 -35.39
C SER A 143 -1.69 0.74 -36.38
N ASP A 144 -1.05 -0.04 -37.25
CA ASP A 144 -1.74 -0.89 -38.23
C ASP A 144 -1.49 -2.38 -37.98
N GLY A 145 -2.34 -3.21 -38.58
CA GLY A 145 -2.14 -4.66 -38.67
C GLY A 145 -2.05 -5.36 -37.31
N GLY A 146 -1.04 -6.22 -37.13
CA GLY A 146 -0.91 -7.07 -35.94
C GLY A 146 -0.72 -6.32 -34.63
N VAL A 147 -0.11 -5.14 -34.67
CA VAL A 147 0.09 -4.30 -33.47
C VAL A 147 -1.24 -3.72 -33.02
N ALA A 148 -2.06 -3.24 -33.95
CA ALA A 148 -3.39 -2.71 -33.65
C ALA A 148 -4.28 -3.79 -33.02
N MET A 149 -4.37 -4.98 -33.64
CA MET A 149 -5.18 -6.09 -33.11
C MET A 149 -4.73 -6.54 -31.71
N THR A 150 -3.42 -6.55 -31.45
CA THR A 150 -2.89 -6.90 -30.12
C THR A 150 -3.26 -5.85 -29.09
N ALA A 151 -3.14 -4.57 -29.45
CA ALA A 151 -3.50 -3.46 -28.58
C ALA A 151 -5.00 -3.40 -28.30
N GLU A 152 -5.87 -3.67 -29.28
CA GLU A 152 -7.32 -3.80 -29.06
C GLU A 152 -7.65 -4.92 -28.06
N LYS A 153 -6.99 -6.08 -28.20
CA LYS A 153 -7.19 -7.20 -27.26
C LYS A 153 -6.77 -6.81 -25.84
N LEU A 154 -5.62 -6.15 -25.69
CA LEU A 154 -5.13 -5.69 -24.39
C LEU A 154 -6.02 -4.59 -23.80
N ASN A 155 -6.49 -3.64 -24.62
CA ASN A 155 -7.49 -2.64 -24.20
C ASN A 155 -8.73 -3.32 -23.63
N HIS A 156 -9.32 -4.25 -24.37
CA HIS A 156 -10.52 -4.96 -23.94
C HIS A 156 -10.28 -5.74 -22.65
N GLN A 157 -9.13 -6.40 -22.54
CA GLN A 157 -8.76 -7.15 -21.33
C GLN A 157 -8.64 -6.24 -20.11
N TYR A 158 -7.91 -5.11 -20.20
CA TYR A 158 -7.75 -4.19 -19.09
C TYR A 158 -9.07 -3.52 -18.69
N SER A 159 -9.89 -3.13 -19.67
CA SER A 159 -11.23 -2.58 -19.42
C SER A 159 -12.11 -3.59 -18.68
N THR A 160 -12.09 -4.86 -19.10
CA THR A 160 -12.87 -5.92 -18.44
C THR A 160 -12.45 -6.11 -16.99
N PHE A 161 -11.13 -6.13 -16.73
CA PHE A 161 -10.62 -6.21 -15.35
C PHE A 161 -11.04 -5.01 -14.50
N ALA A 162 -11.00 -3.80 -15.04
CA ALA A 162 -11.45 -2.61 -14.33
C ALA A 162 -12.94 -2.69 -13.98
N ASP A 163 -13.78 -3.09 -14.95
CA ASP A 163 -15.21 -3.26 -14.76
C ASP A 163 -15.55 -4.33 -13.72
N ASP A 164 -14.87 -5.48 -13.78
CA ASP A 164 -15.11 -6.58 -12.84
C ASP A 164 -14.69 -6.20 -11.41
N LEU A 165 -13.60 -5.44 -11.26
CA LEU A 165 -13.21 -4.86 -9.98
C LEU A 165 -14.21 -3.81 -9.49
N GLN A 166 -14.76 -2.97 -10.36
CA GLN A 166 -15.81 -2.02 -10.01
C GLN A 166 -17.06 -2.73 -9.48
N LYS A 167 -17.46 -3.84 -10.12
CA LYS A 167 -18.57 -4.68 -9.66
C LYS A 167 -18.24 -5.32 -8.31
N ALA A 168 -17.07 -5.95 -8.17
CA ALA A 168 -16.66 -6.61 -6.93
C ALA A 168 -16.59 -5.64 -5.73
N LYS A 169 -16.15 -4.40 -5.95
CA LYS A 169 -16.16 -3.34 -4.93
C LYS A 169 -17.56 -3.01 -4.41
N ARG A 170 -18.60 -3.17 -5.23
CA ARG A 170 -20.00 -2.90 -4.89
C ARG A 170 -20.77 -4.16 -4.49
N ASP A 171 -20.08 -5.30 -4.37
CA ASP A 171 -20.72 -6.54 -3.96
C ASP A 171 -21.23 -6.45 -2.52
N ALA A 172 -22.35 -7.12 -2.23
CA ALA A 172 -22.96 -7.11 -0.91
C ALA A 172 -22.00 -7.56 0.20
N SER A 173 -21.08 -8.49 -0.09
CA SER A 173 -20.06 -8.94 0.86
C SER A 173 -19.05 -7.85 1.24
N ILE A 174 -18.78 -6.89 0.34
CA ILE A 174 -17.94 -5.72 0.60
C ILE A 174 -18.76 -4.61 1.25
N GLU A 175 -19.93 -4.30 0.69
CA GLU A 175 -20.76 -3.19 1.19
C GLU A 175 -21.15 -3.41 2.64
N ASN A 176 -21.53 -4.63 3.02
CA ASN A 176 -21.96 -4.97 4.37
C ASN A 176 -20.80 -5.30 5.33
N TRP A 177 -19.56 -5.30 4.85
CA TRP A 177 -18.41 -5.56 5.70
C TRP A 177 -18.07 -4.36 6.59
N GLY A 178 -17.87 -4.63 7.88
CA GLY A 178 -17.51 -3.63 8.89
C GLY A 178 -18.64 -2.66 9.24
N LYS A 179 -19.89 -3.00 8.88
CA LYS A 179 -21.12 -2.32 9.33
C LYS A 179 -21.59 -2.88 10.66
#